data_AF-A0A932N8A4-F1
#
_entry.id   AF-A0A932N8A4-F1
#
_cell.length_a   1.000
_cell.length_b   1.000
_cell.length_c   1.000
_cell.angle_alpha   90.00
_cell.angle_beta   90.00
_cell.angle_gamma   90.00
#
_symmetry.space_group_name_H-M   'P 1'
#
loop_
_entity.id
_entity.type
_entity.pdbx_description
1 polymer ?
#
loop_
_entity_poly.entity_id
_entity_poly.type
_entity_poly.pdbx_seq_one_letter_code
_entity_poly.pdbx_strand_id
1 'polypeptide(L)' 'MELVTVDSSMIHAVGYDQQKRILEIIFNSGGTYQYFDVPPDVYEGLLKAESKG' A
#
# COMPACT_ATOMS: atom_id res chain seq x y z
N MET A 1 -10.50 -0.64 -6.79
CA MET A 1 -9.24 -0.83 -6.06
C MET A 1 -8.43 -1.85 -6.84
N GLU A 2 -7.19 -1.51 -7.17
CA GLU A 2 -6.24 -2.40 -7.84
C GLU A 2 -5.08 -2.65 -6.88
N LEU A 3 -4.63 -3.90 -6.77
CA LEU A 3 -3.51 -4.31 -5.92
C LEU A 3 -2.24 -4.35 -6.78
N VAL A 4 -1.23 -3.60 -6.36
CA VAL A 4 0.09 -3.56 -6.98
C VAL A 4 1.04 -4.38 -6.13
N THR A 5 1.56 -5.48 -6.68
CA THR A 5 2.62 -6.26 -6.03
C THR A 5 3.91 -5.46 -6.04
N VAL A 6 4.60 -5.41 -4.91
CA VAL A 6 5.87 -4.69 -4.77
C VAL A 6 6.98 -5.67 -4.45
N ASP A 7 8.18 -5.42 -4.98
CA ASP A 7 9.37 -6.18 -4.59
C ASP A 7 9.87 -5.62 -3.24
N SER A 8 9.34 -6.18 -2.16
CA SER A 8 9.77 -5.88 -0.80
C SER A 8 9.83 -7.18 0.00
N SER A 9 10.82 -7.28 0.89
CA SER A 9 10.93 -8.39 1.83
C SER A 9 9.80 -8.37 2.86
N MET A 10 9.22 -7.20 3.14
CA MET A 10 8.17 -7.02 4.15
C MET A 10 6.77 -6.98 3.54
N ILE A 11 6.60 -6.31 2.39
CA ILE A 11 5.31 -6.06 1.76
C ILE A 11 5.16 -6.94 0.51
N HIS A 12 4.04 -7.65 0.41
CA HIS A 12 3.66 -8.45 -0.74
C HIS A 12 2.98 -7.61 -1.82
N ALA A 13 1.98 -6.82 -1.41
CA ALA A 13 1.20 -5.98 -2.29
C ALA A 13 0.63 -4.77 -1.56
N VAL A 14 0.38 -3.70 -2.31
CA VAL A 14 -0.26 -2.49 -1.83
C VAL A 14 -1.43 -2.17 -2.74
N GLY A 15 -2.59 -1.89 -2.16
CA GLY A 15 -3.78 -1.43 -2.85
C GLY A 15 -4.18 -0.06 -2.35
N TYR A 16 -4.70 0.78 -3.24
CA TYR A 16 -5.27 2.05 -2.83
C TYR A 16 -6.63 2.27 -3.48
N ASP A 17 -7.61 2.64 -2.66
CA ASP A 17 -8.94 3.05 -3.09
C ASP A 17 -9.08 4.55 -2.91
N GLN A 18 -8.97 5.30 -4.01
CA GLN A 18 -9.08 6.76 -4.01
C GLN A 18 -10.50 7.26 -3.66
N GLN A 19 -11.54 6.47 -3.93
CA GLN A 19 -12.93 6.86 -3.61
C GLN A 19 -13.16 6.79 -2.10
N LYS A 20 -12.60 5.76 -1.46
CA LYS A 20 -12.72 5.54 -0.02
C LYS A 20 -11.56 6.10 0.81
N ARG A 21 -10.48 6.54 0.15
CA ARG A 21 -9.21 6.93 0.77
C ARG A 21 -8.65 5.84 1.68
N ILE A 22 -8.69 4.60 1.19
CA ILE A 22 -8.22 3.42 1.93
C ILE A 22 -6.94 2.92 1.27
N LEU A 23 -5.87 2.85 2.06
CA LEU A 23 -4.62 2.18 1.69
C LEU A 23 -4.60 0.80 2.33
N GLU A 24 -4.58 -0.23 1.50
CA GLU A 24 -4.44 -1.62 1.91
C GLU A 24 -3.01 -2.09 1.69
N ILE A 25 -2.41 -2.70 2.71
CA ILE A 25 -1.05 -3.24 2.65
C ILE A 25 -1.13 -4.71 3.04
N ILE A 26 -0.70 -5.58 2.14
CA ILE A 26 -0.58 -7.01 2.35
C ILE A 26 0.89 -7.30 2.66
N PHE A 27 1.16 -7.82 3.84
CA PHE A 27 2.51 -8.19 4.28
C PHE A 27 2.82 -9.63 3.86
N ASN A 28 4.10 -9.91 3.57
CA ASN A 28 4.55 -11.28 3.28
C ASN A 28 4.36 -12.23 4.47
N SER A 29 4.22 -11.69 5.69
CA SER A 29 3.87 -12.45 6.90
C SER A 29 2.41 -12.95 6.92
N GLY A 30 1.58 -12.56 5.95
CA GLY A 30 0.17 -12.93 5.84
C GLY A 30 -0.80 -11.97 6.52
N GLY A 31 -0.31 -10.91 7.15
CA GLY A 31 -1.16 -9.84 7.70
C GLY A 31 -1.59 -8.85 6.63
N THR A 32 -2.86 -8.48 6.63
CA THR A 32 -3.38 -7.37 5.80
C THR A 32 -3.78 -6.22 6.70
N TYR A 33 -3.28 -5.03 6.42
CA TYR A 33 -3.60 -3.81 7.14
C TYR A 33 -4.29 -2.82 6.22
N GLN A 34 -5.37 -2.21 6.70
CA GLN A 34 -6.09 -1.15 6.01
C GLN A 34 -5.96 0.14 6.80
N TYR A 35 -5.43 1.16 6.14
CA TYR A 35 -5.35 2.52 6.64
C TYR A 35 -6.47 3.32 6.01
N PHE A 36 -7.27 4.00 6.83
CA PHE A 36 -8.40 4.81 6.40
C PHE A 36 -8.00 6.30 6.37
N ASP A 37 -8.71 7.08 5.56
CA ASP A 37 -8.46 8.52 5.38
C ASP A 37 -7.04 8.87 4.90
N VAL A 38 -6.44 7.98 4.11
CA VAL A 38 -5.11 8.19 3.54
C VAL A 38 -5.22 9.08 2.29
N PRO A 39 -4.52 10.23 2.23
CA PRO A 39 -4.49 11.07 1.04
C PRO A 39 -3.80 10.36 -0.13
N PRO A 40 -4.20 10.63 -1.38
CA PRO A 40 -3.58 10.03 -2.57
C PRO A 40 -2.09 10.37 -2.68
N ASP A 41 -1.66 11.54 -2.21
CA ASP A 41 -0.25 11.95 -2.20
C ASP A 41 0.63 11.01 -1.37
N VAL A 42 0.08 10.43 -0.29
CA VAL A 42 0.78 9.46 0.56
C VAL A 42 0.95 8.13 -0.18
N TYR A 43 -0.08 7.67 -0.88
CA TYR A 43 0.02 6.47 -1.71
C TYR A 43 1.02 6.65 -2.87
N GLU A 44 0.97 7.79 -3.56
CA GLU A 44 1.94 8.10 -4.61
C GLU A 44 3.37 8.19 -4.07
N GLY A 45 3.57 8.82 -2.90
CA GLY A 45 4.85 8.86 -2.22
C GLY A 45 5.33 7.46 -1.84
N LEU A 46 4.43 6.63 -1.29
CA LEU A 46 4.72 5.24 -0.94
C LEU A 46 5.11 4.43 -2.18
N LEU A 47 4.48 4.62 -3.33
CA LEU A 47 4.84 3.95 -4.59
C LEU A 47 6.15 4.48 -5.21
N LYS A 48 6.46 5.77 -5.05
CA LYS A 48 7.70 6.39 -5.58
C LYS A 48 8.93 6.17 -4.70
N ALA A 49 8.78 5.84 -3.42
CA ALA A 49 9.91 5.64 -2.51
C ALA A 49 10.77 4.42 -2.89
N GLU A 50 12.06 4.56 -3.21
CA GLU A 50 12.89 3.41 -3.63
C GLU A 50 13.13 2.35 -2.54
N SER A 51 12.94 2.70 -1.27
CA SER A 51 13.04 1.75 -0.15
C SER A 51 11.69 1.62 0.56
N LYS A 52 11.02 0.48 0.33
CA LYS A 52 9.77 0.09 1.01
C LYS A 52 10.09 -0.61 2.34
N GLY A 53 10.91 0.05 3.15
CA GLY A 53 11.43 -0.45 4.42
C GLY A 53 10.35 -0.67 5.47
#